data_AF-A0A4S8F9D2-F1
#
_entry.id   AF-A0A4S8F9D2-F1
#
_cell.length_a   1.000
_cell.length_b   1.000
_cell.length_c   1.000
_cell.angle_alpha   90.00
_cell.angle_beta   90.00
_cell.angle_gamma   90.00
#
_symmetry.space_group_name_H-M   'P 1'
#
loop_
_entity.id
_entity.type
_entity.pdbx_description
1 polymer ?
#
loop_
_entity_poly.entity_id
_entity_poly.type
_entity_poly.pdbx_seq_one_letter_code
_entity_poly.pdbx_strand_id
1 'polypeptide(L)'
;MQSISHYVTMARQAALALLSACLCAAYAQSPSANDPCLDGLQDRVACEREREATQRQAPTDPSQQFGQNALRRCEVHINNPEARQACEDRVRGQNTRTEGSVLGGGIFQEQRTTVIEPARTLQ
;
A
#
# COMPACT_ATOMS: atom_id res chain seq x y z
N MET A 1 -32.64 -21.63 55.22
CA MET A 1 -31.28 -21.06 55.13
C MET A 1 -30.53 -21.42 53.84
N GLN A 2 -30.83 -22.54 53.16
CA GLN A 2 -30.13 -22.95 51.93
C GLN A 2 -30.41 -22.05 50.71
N SER A 3 -31.66 -21.58 50.51
CA SER A 3 -32.03 -20.79 49.33
C SER A 3 -31.31 -19.43 49.25
N ILE A 4 -31.07 -18.76 50.38
CA ILE A 4 -30.37 -17.46 50.44
C ILE A 4 -28.90 -17.63 50.00
N SER A 5 -28.27 -18.75 50.35
CA SER A 5 -26.89 -19.03 49.97
C SER A 5 -26.71 -19.17 48.46
N HIS A 6 -27.70 -19.72 47.74
CA HIS A 6 -27.66 -19.88 46.28
C HIS A 6 -27.87 -18.55 45.53
N TYR A 7 -28.72 -17.66 46.05
CA TYR A 7 -28.88 -16.31 45.48
C TYR A 7 -27.60 -15.49 45.60
N VAL A 8 -26.90 -15.58 46.73
CA VAL A 8 -25.65 -14.86 46.97
C VAL A 8 -24.50 -15.39 46.10
N THR A 9 -24.40 -16.70 45.86
CA THR A 9 -23.40 -17.27 44.95
C THR A 9 -23.67 -16.94 43.48
N MET A 10 -24.93 -17.01 43.04
CA MET A 10 -25.33 -16.61 41.68
C MET A 10 -25.02 -15.12 41.41
N ALA A 11 -25.32 -14.24 42.36
CA ALA A 11 -25.00 -12.81 42.25
C ALA A 11 -23.50 -12.53 42.15
N ARG A 12 -22.66 -13.26 42.91
CA ARG A 12 -21.19 -13.14 42.84
C ARG A 12 -20.63 -13.63 41.50
N GLN A 13 -21.14 -14.75 40.99
CA GLN A 13 -20.70 -15.29 39.69
C GLN A 13 -21.08 -14.35 38.53
N ALA A 14 -22.27 -13.76 38.57
CA ALA A 14 -22.69 -12.76 37.59
C ALA A 14 -21.82 -11.49 37.64
N ALA A 15 -21.47 -11.01 38.83
CA ALA A 15 -20.58 -9.85 39.00
C ALA A 15 -19.16 -10.11 38.46
N LEU A 16 -18.61 -11.30 38.71
CA LEU A 16 -17.30 -11.70 38.19
C LEU A 16 -17.28 -11.81 36.65
N ALA A 17 -18.35 -12.34 36.06
CA ALA A 17 -18.46 -12.45 34.60
C ALA A 17 -18.53 -11.06 33.93
N LEU A 18 -19.27 -10.11 34.52
CA LEU A 18 -19.37 -8.74 34.02
C LEU A 18 -18.03 -7.99 34.10
N LEU A 19 -17.29 -8.16 35.21
CA LEU A 19 -15.95 -7.58 35.35
C LEU A 19 -14.97 -8.14 34.31
N SER A 20 -14.95 -9.46 34.09
CA SER A 20 -14.08 -10.09 33.11
C SER A 20 -14.38 -9.63 31.68
N ALA A 21 -15.65 -9.47 31.30
CA ALA A 21 -16.02 -8.97 29.97
C ALA A 21 -15.57 -7.53 29.75
N CYS A 22 -15.60 -6.70 30.79
CA CYS A 22 -15.19 -5.29 30.74
C CYS A 22 -13.67 -5.15 30.54
N LEU A 23 -12.85 -5.96 31.23
CA LEU A 23 -11.39 -5.98 31.01
C LEU A 23 -11.03 -6.46 29.59
N CYS A 24 -11.82 -7.36 29.01
CA CYS A 24 -11.56 -7.85 27.66
C CYS A 24 -11.76 -6.77 26.58
N ALA A 25 -12.80 -5.95 26.71
CA ALA A 25 -13.05 -4.86 25.78
C ALA A 25 -11.96 -3.77 25.85
N ALA A 26 -11.40 -3.53 27.03
CA ALA A 26 -10.36 -2.52 27.24
C ALA A 26 -8.99 -2.91 26.62
N TYR A 27 -8.57 -4.18 26.70
CA TYR A 27 -7.29 -4.58 26.11
C TYR A 27 -7.33 -4.56 24.58
N ALA A 28 -8.47 -4.86 23.96
CA ALA A 28 -8.63 -4.90 22.51
C ALA A 28 -8.48 -3.53 21.85
N GLN A 29 -8.61 -2.45 22.62
CA GLN A 29 -8.52 -1.06 22.15
C GLN A 29 -7.16 -0.42 22.42
N SER A 30 -6.20 -1.15 23.00
CA SER A 30 -4.89 -0.61 23.33
C SER A 30 -4.03 -0.46 22.07
N PRO A 31 -3.55 0.75 21.72
CA PRO A 31 -2.65 0.92 20.59
C PRO A 31 -1.36 0.13 20.85
N SER A 32 -0.89 -0.60 19.84
CA SER A 32 0.36 -1.35 19.89
C SER A 32 1.52 -0.40 20.20
N ALA A 33 2.38 -0.76 21.14
CA ALA A 33 3.59 0.01 21.46
C ALA A 33 4.57 0.14 20.27
N ASN A 34 4.36 -0.64 19.21
CA ASN A 34 5.14 -0.62 17.97
C ASN A 34 4.39 -0.02 16.77
N ASP A 35 3.37 0.82 17.00
CA ASP A 35 2.72 1.51 15.88
C ASP A 35 3.69 2.55 15.27
N PRO A 36 4.13 2.38 14.01
CA PRO A 36 5.04 3.31 13.35
C PRO A 36 4.45 4.72 13.18
N CYS A 37 3.12 4.89 13.29
CA CYS A 37 2.46 6.18 13.21
C CYS A 37 2.41 6.95 14.55
N LEU A 38 2.90 6.35 15.65
CA LEU A 38 2.92 6.96 16.98
C LEU A 38 4.31 7.46 17.42
N ASP A 39 5.29 7.50 16.52
CA ASP A 39 6.67 7.93 16.82
C ASP A 39 6.82 9.45 17.01
N GLY A 40 5.81 10.24 16.63
CA GLY A 40 5.79 11.69 16.73
C GLY A 40 6.67 12.43 15.72
N LEU A 41 7.32 11.71 14.80
CA LEU A 41 8.18 12.30 13.76
C LEU A 41 7.38 12.75 12.53
N GLN A 42 6.20 12.15 12.33
CA GLN A 42 5.30 12.42 11.22
C GLN A 42 3.88 12.76 11.69
N ASP A 43 3.10 13.40 10.82
CA ASP A 43 1.69 13.63 11.07
C ASP A 43 0.96 12.29 11.19
N ARG A 44 0.33 12.04 12.34
CA ARG A 44 -0.32 10.75 12.63
C ARG A 44 -1.44 10.44 11.64
N VAL A 45 -2.26 11.43 11.30
CA VAL A 45 -3.41 11.26 10.40
C VAL A 45 -2.93 10.93 8.99
N ALA A 46 -1.87 11.59 8.53
CA ALA A 46 -1.22 11.27 7.26
C ALA A 46 -0.63 9.86 7.27
N CYS A 47 0.11 9.48 8.33
CA CYS A 47 0.69 8.15 8.46
C CYS A 47 -0.37 7.04 8.36
N GLU A 48 -1.45 7.17 9.13
CA GLU A 48 -2.54 6.21 9.15
C GLU A 48 -3.19 6.09 7.77
N ARG A 49 -3.41 7.23 7.08
CA ARG A 49 -3.96 7.26 5.72
C ARG A 49 -3.08 6.57 4.69
N GLU A 50 -1.77 6.78 4.75
CA GLU A 50 -0.82 6.14 3.82
C GLU A 50 -0.70 4.64 4.10
N ARG A 51 -0.68 4.23 5.37
CA ARG A 51 -0.66 2.83 5.79
C ARG A 51 -1.91 2.08 5.34
N GLU A 52 -3.08 2.70 5.48
CA GLU A 52 -4.33 2.16 4.97
C GLU A 52 -4.34 2.07 3.44
N ALA A 53 -3.74 3.04 2.74
CA ALA A 53 -3.63 3.00 1.29
C ALA A 53 -2.76 1.82 0.82
N THR A 54 -1.73 1.44 1.59
CA THR A 54 -0.87 0.29 1.25
C THR A 54 -1.54 -1.06 1.47
N GLN A 55 -2.50 -1.15 2.40
CA GLN A 55 -3.26 -2.37 2.67
C GLN A 55 -4.37 -2.62 1.64
N ARG A 56 -4.77 -1.59 0.89
CA ARG A 56 -5.75 -1.74 -0.18
C ARG A 56 -5.07 -2.37 -1.40
N GLN A 57 -5.64 -3.47 -1.87
CA GLN A 57 -5.22 -4.04 -3.14
C GLN A 57 -5.45 -3.02 -4.25
N ALA A 58 -4.47 -2.86 -5.14
CA ALA A 58 -4.61 -1.97 -6.28
C ALA A 58 -5.90 -2.36 -7.05
N PRO A 59 -6.69 -1.38 -7.52
CA PRO A 59 -7.87 -1.69 -8.31
C PRO A 59 -7.45 -2.55 -9.50
N THR A 60 -8.16 -3.63 -9.74
CA THR A 60 -7.97 -4.40 -10.99
C THR A 60 -8.64 -3.61 -12.10
N ASP A 61 -7.93 -3.37 -13.20
CA ASP A 61 -8.49 -2.67 -14.36
C ASP A 61 -9.62 -3.51 -14.97
N PRO A 62 -10.90 -3.13 -14.81
CA PRO A 62 -11.99 -3.98 -15.25
C PRO A 62 -12.18 -3.95 -16.78
N SER A 63 -11.48 -3.07 -17.51
CA SER A 63 -11.79 -2.78 -18.92
C SER A 63 -10.60 -2.30 -19.77
N GLN A 64 -9.36 -2.52 -19.31
CA GLN A 64 -8.14 -1.95 -19.92
C GLN A 64 -8.11 -0.40 -19.96
N GLN A 65 -8.95 0.26 -19.15
CA GLN A 65 -9.03 1.73 -19.10
C GLN A 65 -7.82 2.37 -18.44
N PHE A 66 -7.15 1.68 -17.52
CA PHE A 66 -5.95 2.20 -16.87
C PHE A 66 -4.80 2.30 -17.85
N GLY A 67 -4.66 1.33 -18.76
CA GLY A 67 -3.68 1.40 -19.86
C GLY A 67 -3.92 2.61 -20.76
N GLN A 68 -5.18 2.86 -21.15
CA GLN A 68 -5.53 4.02 -21.97
C GLN A 68 -5.32 5.35 -21.24
N ASN A 69 -5.67 5.43 -19.96
CA ASN A 69 -5.42 6.60 -19.14
C ASN A 69 -3.90 6.85 -18.98
N ALA A 70 -3.12 5.79 -18.79
CA ALA A 70 -1.66 5.88 -18.71
C ALA A 70 -1.06 6.44 -20.01
N LEU A 71 -1.56 6.03 -21.17
CA LEU A 71 -1.14 6.58 -22.47
C LEU A 71 -1.56 8.04 -22.65
N ARG A 72 -2.77 8.41 -22.21
CA ARG A 72 -3.26 9.80 -22.28
C ARG A 72 -2.35 10.76 -21.50
N ARG A 73 -1.76 10.31 -20.39
CA ARG A 73 -0.78 11.12 -19.63
C ARG A 73 0.44 11.52 -20.46
N CYS A 74 0.79 10.78 -21.51
CA CYS A 74 1.90 11.11 -22.41
C CYS A 74 1.59 12.28 -23.35
N GLU A 75 0.33 12.71 -23.48
CA GLU A 75 -0.08 13.85 -24.33
C GLU A 75 0.55 15.18 -23.91
N VAL A 76 1.04 15.30 -22.66
CA VAL A 76 1.81 16.47 -22.20
C VAL A 76 3.05 16.75 -23.08
N HIS A 77 3.56 15.73 -23.78
CA HIS A 77 4.69 15.83 -24.69
C HIS A 77 4.29 16.11 -26.15
N ILE A 78 3.10 16.69 -26.40
CA ILE A 78 2.59 16.94 -27.76
C ILE A 78 3.57 17.68 -28.69
N ASN A 79 4.37 18.59 -28.14
CA ASN A 79 5.35 19.38 -28.89
C ASN A 79 6.73 18.72 -29.03
N ASN A 80 6.92 17.53 -28.46
CA ASN A 80 8.17 16.77 -28.54
C ASN A 80 7.87 15.30 -28.85
N PRO A 81 7.86 14.92 -30.15
CA PRO A 81 7.51 13.56 -30.58
C PRO A 81 8.39 12.46 -29.97
N GLU A 82 9.69 12.73 -29.79
CA GLU A 82 10.64 11.78 -29.21
C GLU A 82 10.34 11.54 -27.72
N ALA A 83 10.11 12.62 -26.96
CA ALA A 83 9.73 12.51 -25.55
C ALA A 83 8.37 11.81 -25.38
N ARG A 84 7.42 12.07 -26.29
CA ARG A 84 6.12 11.37 -26.30
C ARG A 84 6.32 9.88 -26.54
N GLN A 85 7.07 9.49 -27.57
CA GLN A 85 7.35 8.09 -27.89
C GLN A 85 8.00 7.39 -26.69
N ALA A 86 9.03 7.99 -26.08
CA ALA A 86 9.71 7.43 -24.92
C ALA A 86 8.77 7.25 -23.71
N CYS A 87 7.81 8.16 -23.51
CA CYS A 87 6.77 8.02 -22.48
C CYS A 87 5.88 6.80 -22.75
N GLU A 88 5.38 6.69 -23.97
CA GLU A 88 4.48 5.60 -24.34
C GLU A 88 5.17 4.23 -24.29
N ASP A 89 6.45 4.15 -24.67
CA ASP A 89 7.24 2.90 -24.60
C ASP A 89 7.40 2.43 -23.15
N ARG A 90 7.62 3.35 -22.20
CA ARG A 90 7.62 3.04 -20.75
C ARG A 90 6.26 2.55 -20.27
N VAL A 91 5.17 3.17 -20.72
CA VAL A 91 3.79 2.76 -20.36
C VAL A 91 3.48 1.36 -20.91
N ARG A 92 3.92 1.05 -22.12
CA ARG A 92 3.71 -0.25 -22.77
C ARG A 92 4.66 -1.34 -22.27
N GLY A 93 5.74 -0.98 -21.56
CA GLY A 93 6.77 -1.92 -21.11
C GLY A 93 7.61 -2.50 -22.25
N GLN A 94 7.81 -1.75 -23.34
CA GLN A 94 8.62 -2.23 -24.46
C GLN A 94 10.11 -2.26 -24.09
N ASN A 95 10.76 -3.41 -24.34
CA ASN A 95 12.20 -3.64 -24.04
C ASN A 95 12.58 -3.48 -22.56
N THR A 96 11.62 -3.72 -21.66
CA THR A 96 11.84 -3.58 -20.22
C THR A 96 12.03 -4.94 -19.56
N ARG A 97 13.13 -5.13 -18.84
CA ARG A 97 13.34 -6.28 -17.95
C ARG A 97 12.85 -5.91 -16.56
N THR A 98 11.88 -6.66 -16.05
CA THR A 98 11.31 -6.48 -14.70
C THR A 98 12.03 -7.40 -13.73
N GLU A 99 12.68 -6.84 -12.71
CA GLU A 99 13.39 -7.63 -11.69
C GLU A 99 13.00 -7.23 -10.27
N GLY A 100 12.59 -8.22 -9.47
CA GLY A 100 12.51 -8.12 -8.02
C GLY A 100 11.63 -7.00 -7.45
N SER A 101 11.77 -6.81 -6.15
CA SER A 101 11.24 -5.68 -5.42
C SER A 101 12.40 -4.87 -4.84
N VAL A 102 12.36 -3.55 -4.99
CA VAL A 102 13.41 -2.67 -4.45
C VAL A 102 13.33 -2.61 -2.92
N LEU A 103 14.48 -2.44 -2.26
CA LEU A 103 14.56 -2.11 -0.83
C LEU A 103 13.82 -0.79 -0.58
N GLY A 104 12.57 -0.87 -0.13
CA GLY A 104 11.65 0.27 -0.01
C GLY A 104 10.28 0.05 -0.68
N GLY A 105 10.11 -1.03 -1.43
CA GLY A 105 8.86 -1.38 -2.11
C GLY A 105 8.77 -0.83 -3.53
N GLY A 106 8.09 -1.57 -4.41
CA GLY A 106 7.99 -1.27 -5.84
C GLY A 106 8.68 -2.32 -6.70
N ILE A 107 8.69 -2.08 -8.01
CA ILE A 107 9.19 -3.00 -9.04
C ILE A 107 10.33 -2.30 -9.78
N PHE A 108 11.50 -2.93 -9.89
CA PHE A 108 12.58 -2.40 -10.70
C PHE A 108 12.38 -2.76 -12.18
N GLN A 109 12.55 -1.78 -13.05
CA GLN A 109 12.37 -1.90 -14.49
C GLN A 109 13.60 -1.33 -15.20
N GLU A 110 14.32 -2.17 -15.94
CA GLU A 110 15.49 -1.77 -16.73
C GLU A 110 15.13 -1.70 -18.21
N GLN A 111 15.32 -0.53 -18.84
CA GLN A 111 15.20 -0.35 -20.28
C GLN A 111 16.61 -0.34 -20.90
N ARG A 112 16.89 -1.30 -21.78
CA ARG A 112 18.20 -1.39 -22.47
C ARG A 112 18.06 -0.90 -23.91
N THR A 113 18.81 0.14 -24.26
CA THR A 113 18.90 0.66 -25.64
C THR A 113 20.27 0.34 -26.22
N THR A 114 20.32 -0.34 -27.36
CA THR A 114 21.57 -0.60 -28.07
C THR A 114 21.76 0.50 -29.12
N VAL A 115 22.79 1.32 -28.97
CA VAL A 115 23.16 2.34 -29.96
C VAL A 115 24.21 1.75 -30.89
N ILE A 116 23.90 1.66 -32.19
CA ILE A 116 24.89 1.29 -33.21
C ILE A 116 25.57 2.58 -33.65
N GLU A 117 26.86 2.75 -33.36
CA GLU A 117 27.62 3.87 -33.91
C GLU A 117 27.72 3.73 -35.43
N PRO A 118 27.52 4.82 -36.20
CA PRO A 118 27.77 4.79 -37.63
C PRO A 118 29.25 4.52 -37.91
N ALA A 119 29.54 3.74 -38.94
CA ALA A 119 30.89 3.44 -39.35
C ALA A 119 31.66 4.76 -39.61
N ARG A 120 32.77 4.94 -38.90
CA ARG A 120 33.66 6.10 -39.07
C ARG A 120 34.25 6.05 -40.48
N THR A 121 33.74 6.87 -41.38
CA THR A 121 34.35 7.08 -42.69
C THR A 121 35.68 7.80 -42.46
N LEU A 122 36.79 7.10 -42.73
CA LEU A 122 38.12 7.72 -42.81
C LEU A 122 38.10 8.67 -44.02
N GLN A 123 38.25 9.98 -43.76
CA GLN A 123 38.52 10.99 -44.79
C GLN A 123 40.03 11.24 -44.87
#